data_AF-A0A135VHA7-F1
#
_entry.id   AF-A0A135VHA7-F1
#
_cell.length_a   1.000
_cell.length_b   1.000
_cell.length_c   1.000
_cell.angle_alpha   90.00
_cell.angle_beta   90.00
_cell.angle_gamma   90.00
#
_symmetry.space_group_name_H-M   'P 1'
#
loop_
_entity.id
_entity.type
_entity.pdbx_description
1 polymer ?
#
loop_
_entity_poly.entity_id
_entity_poly.type
_entity_poly.pdbx_seq_one_letter_code
_entity_poly.pdbx_strand_id
1 'polypeptide(L)'
;MTIEINLDLLKAFEEKLDPARPEDSPIPARVLGYGEISTVFEIHHESQADIAFKRMPLFDTQEQIDKYKDVYFRYHDRLKQIGIELPEYGATAVTTDDDRSVLYLYQRKLPSESIGDKVIQTASEHEIKALIKTILHQLLKVWEFNAREKPSVEVAIDGQVSNWAVKDSASIMESLQEGVDLVYLDTSTPLFRENEVEQLDVELFLRPTPPGVRYILKKFYLDDIVNRYYDFRKVIIDLVANFFKEQRPELVSVLIEVANDFLSSEARALNIIPITYEEVEDYYKDDASTWKLYLRMRRLHRFIRRKLLRRYYAYILPGEIQR
;
A
#
# COMPACT_ATOMS: atom_id res chain seq x y z
N MET A 1 15.69 -16.69 -4.02
CA MET A 1 17.06 -16.14 -4.18
C MET A 1 17.03 -14.71 -3.64
N THR A 2 18.14 -14.11 -3.25
CA THR A 2 18.12 -12.71 -2.76
C THR A 2 18.24 -11.79 -3.96
N ILE A 3 17.32 -10.83 -4.09
CA ILE A 3 17.37 -9.81 -5.16
C ILE A 3 18.66 -9.00 -4.99
N GLU A 4 19.50 -8.97 -6.03
CA GLU A 4 20.74 -8.19 -6.05
C GLU A 4 20.45 -6.74 -6.47
N ILE A 5 20.88 -5.78 -5.64
CA ILE A 5 20.63 -4.36 -5.87
C ILE A 5 21.91 -3.63 -6.24
N ASN A 6 21.86 -2.90 -7.36
CA ASN A 6 22.96 -2.03 -7.77
C ASN A 6 22.90 -0.69 -7.02
N LEU A 7 23.65 -0.57 -5.92
CA LEU A 7 23.66 0.63 -5.07
C LEU A 7 24.23 1.86 -5.78
N ASP A 8 25.23 1.68 -6.64
CA ASP A 8 25.83 2.80 -7.39
C ASP A 8 24.81 3.39 -8.38
N LEU A 9 24.02 2.54 -9.03
CA LEU A 9 22.91 2.97 -9.88
C LEU A 9 21.84 3.70 -9.07
N LEU A 10 21.44 3.17 -7.91
CA LEU A 10 20.44 3.82 -7.05
C LEU A 10 20.92 5.18 -6.55
N LYS A 11 22.19 5.29 -6.14
CA LYS A 11 22.78 6.58 -5.74
C LYS A 11 22.78 7.54 -6.92
N ALA A 12 23.29 7.12 -8.09
CA ALA A 12 23.33 7.95 -9.29
C ALA A 12 21.93 8.40 -9.74
N PHE A 13 20.92 7.55 -9.58
CA PHE A 13 19.52 7.87 -9.82
C PHE A 13 19.05 8.98 -8.86
N GLU A 14 19.33 8.88 -7.57
CA GLU A 14 18.91 9.87 -6.58
C GLU A 14 19.62 11.23 -6.66
N GLU A 15 20.85 11.25 -7.15
CA GLU A 15 21.56 12.49 -7.44
C GLU A 15 20.88 13.29 -8.56
N LYS A 16 20.29 12.59 -9.54
CA LYS A 16 19.80 13.20 -10.77
C LYS A 16 18.28 13.25 -10.89
N LEU A 17 17.55 12.64 -9.96
CA LEU A 17 16.10 12.60 -9.95
C LEU A 17 15.49 14.00 -9.81
N ASP A 18 14.59 14.38 -10.73
CA ASP A 18 13.62 15.47 -10.51
C ASP A 18 12.30 14.88 -10.00
N PRO A 19 11.95 15.00 -8.71
CA PRO A 19 10.73 14.40 -8.19
C PRO A 19 9.43 14.97 -8.78
N ALA A 20 9.47 16.11 -9.50
CA ALA A 20 8.27 16.58 -10.21
C ALA A 20 8.10 15.93 -11.58
N ARG A 21 9.17 15.37 -12.16
CA ARG A 21 9.20 14.76 -13.49
C ARG A 21 10.17 13.56 -13.46
N PRO A 22 9.83 12.50 -12.69
CA PRO A 22 10.74 11.37 -12.51
C PRO A 22 11.10 10.70 -13.85
N GLU A 23 10.17 10.63 -14.79
CA GLU A 23 10.37 10.00 -16.10
C GLU A 23 11.29 10.82 -17.05
N ASP A 24 11.42 12.14 -16.80
CA ASP A 24 12.34 13.01 -17.55
C ASP A 24 13.76 13.03 -16.94
N SER A 25 14.00 12.23 -15.89
CA SER A 25 15.29 12.22 -15.20
C SER A 25 16.38 11.54 -16.05
N PRO A 26 17.67 11.92 -15.91
CA PRO A 26 18.75 11.38 -16.74
C PRO A 26 18.91 9.86 -16.70
N ILE A 27 18.52 9.23 -15.59
CA ILE A 27 18.40 7.77 -15.50
C ILE A 27 16.91 7.46 -15.68
N PRO A 28 16.53 6.80 -16.78
CA PRO A 28 15.12 6.57 -17.07
C PRO A 28 14.49 5.65 -16.03
N ALA A 29 13.33 6.05 -15.53
CA ALA A 29 12.48 5.24 -14.69
C ALA A 29 11.03 5.41 -15.12
N ARG A 30 10.23 4.37 -14.93
CA ARG A 30 8.79 4.41 -15.15
C ARG A 30 8.08 4.31 -13.82
N VAL A 31 7.13 5.20 -13.59
CA VAL A 31 6.26 5.08 -12.41
C VAL A 31 5.29 3.93 -12.67
N LEU A 32 5.33 2.93 -11.80
CA LEU A 32 4.41 1.78 -11.85
C LEU A 32 3.12 2.08 -11.07
N GLY A 33 3.21 2.89 -10.02
CA GLY A 33 2.06 3.23 -9.20
C GLY A 33 2.38 4.34 -8.20
N TYR A 34 1.32 5.04 -7.78
CA TYR A 34 1.40 6.04 -6.72
C TYR A 34 0.78 5.48 -5.45
N GLY A 35 1.58 5.32 -4.41
CA GLY A 35 1.06 5.21 -3.06
C GLY A 35 0.59 6.58 -2.55
N GLU A 36 -0.13 6.58 -1.44
CA GLU A 36 -0.57 7.81 -0.77
C GLU A 36 0.60 8.70 -0.32
N ILE A 37 1.75 8.07 -0.06
CA ILE A 37 2.91 8.63 0.65
C ILE A 37 4.24 8.28 -0.04
N SER A 38 4.22 7.38 -1.00
CA SER A 38 5.38 6.81 -1.68
C SER A 38 5.09 6.62 -3.17
N THR A 39 6.11 6.28 -3.94
CA THR A 39 5.97 6.06 -5.38
C THR A 39 6.72 4.80 -5.74
N VAL A 40 6.04 3.95 -6.51
CA VAL A 40 6.59 2.69 -7.02
C VAL A 40 7.10 2.94 -8.43
N PHE A 41 8.33 2.53 -8.71
CA PHE A 41 8.92 2.64 -10.03
C PHE A 41 9.75 1.42 -10.40
N GLU A 42 9.94 1.31 -11.70
CA GLU A 42 10.94 0.50 -12.34
C GLU A 42 12.07 1.42 -12.81
N ILE A 43 13.31 1.09 -12.48
CA ILE A 43 14.47 1.75 -13.08
C ILE A 43 14.80 0.99 -14.36
N HIS A 44 14.82 1.67 -15.51
CA HIS A 44 15.10 1.04 -16.79
C HIS A 44 16.60 0.77 -16.94
N HIS A 45 17.07 -0.27 -16.26
CA HIS A 45 18.43 -0.78 -16.34
C HIS A 45 18.38 -2.31 -16.38
N GLU A 46 19.14 -2.94 -17.30
CA GLU A 46 19.07 -4.37 -17.55
C GLU A 46 19.23 -5.20 -16.27
N SER A 47 20.16 -4.79 -15.38
CA SER A 47 20.41 -5.51 -14.13
C SER A 47 19.33 -5.35 -13.06
N GLN A 48 18.30 -4.52 -13.26
CA GLN A 48 17.26 -4.21 -12.27
C GLN A 48 15.84 -4.23 -12.86
N ALA A 49 15.67 -4.69 -14.12
CA ALA A 49 14.40 -4.61 -14.85
C ALA A 49 13.27 -5.41 -14.17
N ASP A 50 13.59 -6.47 -13.43
CA ASP A 50 12.61 -7.32 -12.74
C ASP A 50 12.32 -6.86 -11.30
N ILE A 51 12.62 -5.61 -10.97
CA ILE A 51 12.50 -5.06 -9.62
C ILE A 51 11.53 -3.88 -9.61
N ALA A 52 10.55 -3.93 -8.72
CA ALA A 52 9.72 -2.79 -8.36
C ALA A 52 10.30 -2.13 -7.10
N PHE A 53 10.66 -0.86 -7.21
CA PHE A 53 11.19 -0.05 -6.12
C PHE A 53 10.12 0.87 -5.57
N LYS A 54 9.95 0.90 -4.26
CA LYS A 54 9.13 1.87 -3.54
C LYS A 54 10.04 2.81 -2.76
N ARG A 55 10.05 4.08 -3.18
CA ARG A 55 10.93 5.11 -2.63
C ARG A 55 10.30 5.84 -1.46
N MET A 56 11.05 5.89 -0.37
CA MET A 56 10.63 6.42 0.93
C MET A 56 11.58 7.56 1.38
N PRO A 57 11.41 8.78 0.85
CA PRO A 57 12.27 9.93 1.19
C PRO A 57 11.80 10.60 2.49
N LEU A 58 11.53 9.78 3.51
CA LEU A 58 10.87 10.20 4.75
C LEU A 58 11.86 10.45 5.89
N PHE A 59 13.14 10.18 5.74
CA PHE A 59 14.07 10.05 6.87
C PHE A 59 15.10 11.18 6.89
N ASP A 60 15.40 11.71 8.07
CA ASP A 60 16.46 12.72 8.25
C ASP A 60 17.78 12.10 8.73
N THR A 61 17.73 10.89 9.32
CA THR A 61 18.91 10.22 9.90
C THR A 61 18.95 8.74 9.54
N GLN A 62 20.15 8.17 9.56
CA GLN A 62 20.37 6.73 9.37
C GLN A 62 19.67 5.90 10.45
N GLU A 63 19.61 6.39 11.69
CA GLU A 63 18.91 5.73 12.80
C GLU A 63 17.41 5.55 12.50
N GLN A 64 16.76 6.56 11.91
CA GLN A 64 15.34 6.45 11.53
C GLN A 64 15.14 5.40 10.43
N ILE A 65 16.08 5.32 9.48
CA ILE A 65 16.09 4.30 8.42
C ILE A 65 16.23 2.90 9.02
N ASP A 66 17.21 2.70 9.90
CA ASP A 66 17.50 1.40 10.50
C ASP A 66 16.33 0.92 11.36
N LYS A 67 15.75 1.80 12.18
CA LYS A 67 14.53 1.50 12.95
C LYS A 67 13.37 1.11 12.05
N TYR A 68 13.15 1.85 10.96
CA TYR A 68 12.06 1.53 10.04
C TYR A 68 12.30 0.20 9.31
N LYS A 69 13.55 -0.11 8.92
CA LYS A 69 13.91 -1.41 8.33
C LYS A 69 13.62 -2.56 9.30
N ASP A 70 13.95 -2.42 10.58
CA ASP A 70 13.62 -3.42 11.61
C ASP A 70 12.11 -3.68 11.67
N VAL A 71 11.30 -2.61 11.78
CA VAL A 71 9.83 -2.70 11.79
C VAL A 71 9.29 -3.34 10.51
N TYR A 72 9.83 -2.96 9.34
CA TYR A 72 9.46 -3.52 8.04
C TYR A 72 9.74 -5.02 7.97
N PHE A 73 10.93 -5.48 8.35
CA PHE A 73 11.27 -6.91 8.30
C PHE A 73 10.46 -7.73 9.29
N ARG A 74 10.25 -7.23 10.51
CA ARG A 74 9.40 -7.88 11.52
C ARG A 74 7.97 -8.02 11.04
N TYR A 75 7.42 -7.00 10.38
CA TYR A 75 6.09 -7.08 9.79
C TYR A 75 6.00 -8.19 8.74
N HIS A 76 7.01 -8.35 7.89
CA HIS A 76 7.05 -9.47 6.92
C HIS A 76 7.12 -10.82 7.61
N ASP A 77 7.88 -10.95 8.69
CA ASP A 77 7.94 -12.18 9.47
C ASP A 77 6.58 -12.52 10.08
N ARG A 78 5.82 -11.52 10.56
CA ARG A 78 4.44 -11.71 11.03
C ARG A 78 3.51 -12.14 9.89
N LEU A 79 3.55 -11.47 8.74
CA LEU A 79 2.74 -11.84 7.57
C LEU A 79 3.03 -13.28 7.12
N LYS A 80 4.30 -13.70 7.11
CA LYS A 80 4.69 -15.09 6.82
C LYS A 80 4.18 -16.07 7.88
N GLN A 81 4.24 -15.73 9.16
CA GLN A 81 3.66 -16.55 10.24
C GLN A 81 2.14 -16.73 10.09
N ILE A 82 1.45 -15.71 9.60
CA ILE A 82 0.01 -15.76 9.29
C ILE A 82 -0.28 -16.63 8.05
N GLY A 83 0.73 -16.88 7.21
CA GLY A 83 0.57 -17.59 5.94
C GLY A 83 0.05 -16.67 4.82
N ILE A 84 0.42 -15.38 4.88
CA ILE A 84 0.29 -14.44 3.76
C ILE A 84 1.52 -14.57 2.88
N GLU A 85 1.30 -14.84 1.60
CA GLU A 85 2.39 -14.97 0.63
C GLU A 85 2.86 -13.59 0.15
N LEU A 86 4.17 -13.43 0.03
CA LEU A 86 4.84 -12.18 -0.34
C LEU A 86 5.81 -12.47 -1.49
N PRO A 87 6.02 -11.52 -2.43
CA PRO A 87 7.04 -11.67 -3.45
C PRO A 87 8.43 -11.64 -2.79
N GLU A 88 9.49 -12.01 -3.51
CA GLU A 88 10.85 -11.72 -3.03
C GLU A 88 10.98 -10.22 -2.76
N TYR A 89 11.48 -9.84 -1.58
CA TYR A 89 11.49 -8.46 -1.10
C TYR A 89 12.79 -8.10 -0.38
N GLY A 90 13.02 -6.81 -0.17
CA GLY A 90 14.10 -6.30 0.68
C GLY A 90 14.07 -4.79 0.84
N ALA A 91 15.07 -4.28 1.54
CA ALA A 91 15.18 -2.86 1.86
C ALA A 91 16.65 -2.40 1.85
N THR A 92 16.94 -1.33 1.11
CA THR A 92 18.26 -0.70 1.06
C THR A 92 18.14 0.81 1.16
N ALA A 93 19.19 1.50 1.59
CA ALA A 93 19.21 2.95 1.63
C ALA A 93 20.39 3.50 0.85
N VAL A 94 20.20 4.70 0.30
CA VAL A 94 21.26 5.48 -0.33
C VAL A 94 21.31 6.86 0.30
N THR A 95 22.53 7.36 0.45
CA THR A 95 22.79 8.74 0.88
C THR A 95 23.46 9.47 -0.28
N THR A 96 22.86 10.60 -0.66
CA THR A 96 23.40 11.46 -1.72
C THR A 96 24.55 12.32 -1.21
N ASP A 97 25.31 12.91 -2.13
CA ASP A 97 26.45 13.78 -1.83
C ASP A 97 26.01 15.07 -1.11
N ASP A 98 24.73 15.44 -1.17
CA ASP A 98 24.11 16.51 -0.39
C ASP A 98 23.39 16.02 0.88
N ASP A 99 23.81 14.87 1.41
CA ASP A 99 23.37 14.26 2.68
C ASP A 99 21.87 13.87 2.75
N ARG A 100 21.15 13.81 1.62
CA ARG A 100 19.78 13.29 1.61
C ARG A 100 19.83 11.77 1.73
N SER A 101 19.18 11.23 2.75
CA SER A 101 19.04 9.78 2.92
C SER A 101 17.68 9.30 2.42
N VAL A 102 17.68 8.30 1.54
CA VAL A 102 16.44 7.74 0.96
C VAL A 102 16.44 6.24 1.14
N LEU A 103 15.37 5.73 1.74
CA LEU A 103 15.11 4.30 1.84
C LEU A 103 14.37 3.83 0.60
N TYR A 104 14.82 2.71 0.06
CA TYR A 104 14.23 1.96 -1.02
C TYR A 104 13.76 0.63 -0.47
N LEU A 105 12.45 0.44 -0.42
CA LEU A 105 11.86 -0.89 -0.33
C LEU A 105 11.79 -1.45 -1.74
N TYR A 106 12.10 -2.73 -1.91
CA TYR A 106 12.07 -3.34 -3.24
C TYR A 106 11.48 -4.72 -3.18
N GLN A 107 10.90 -5.13 -4.30
CA GLN A 107 10.36 -6.46 -4.49
C GLN A 107 10.53 -6.92 -5.93
N ARG A 108 10.40 -8.23 -6.15
CA ARG A 108 10.26 -8.78 -7.50
C ARG A 108 9.04 -8.17 -8.17
N LYS A 109 9.24 -7.64 -9.37
CA LYS A 109 8.18 -7.08 -10.21
C LYS A 109 7.29 -8.23 -10.69
N LEU A 110 5.99 -8.07 -10.50
CA LEU A 110 4.98 -9.00 -11.02
C LEU A 110 4.41 -8.47 -12.35
N PRO A 111 3.84 -9.34 -13.19
CA PRO A 111 3.15 -8.90 -14.40
C PRO A 111 2.01 -7.94 -14.05
N SER A 112 1.90 -6.82 -14.78
CA SER A 112 0.94 -5.76 -14.44
C SER A 112 -0.51 -6.26 -14.51
N GLU A 113 -0.80 -7.15 -15.44
CA GLU A 113 -2.10 -7.79 -15.65
C GLU A 113 -2.53 -8.68 -14.48
N SER A 114 -1.59 -9.11 -13.63
CA SER A 114 -1.86 -9.95 -12.46
C SER A 114 -2.33 -9.14 -11.24
N ILE A 115 -2.12 -7.83 -11.23
CA ILE A 115 -2.47 -6.96 -10.10
C ILE A 115 -3.98 -6.78 -10.04
N GLY A 116 -4.57 -6.87 -8.85
CA GLY A 116 -6.01 -6.95 -8.67
C GLY A 116 -6.80 -5.81 -9.32
N ASP A 117 -6.30 -4.57 -9.28
CA ASP A 117 -6.93 -3.43 -9.96
C ASP A 117 -6.95 -3.57 -11.50
N LYS A 118 -6.01 -4.31 -12.09
CA LYS A 118 -6.00 -4.66 -13.51
C LYS A 118 -6.86 -5.87 -13.81
N VAL A 119 -6.79 -6.90 -12.96
CA VAL A 119 -7.59 -8.12 -13.09
C VAL A 119 -9.09 -7.80 -13.13
N ILE A 120 -9.57 -6.96 -12.22
CA ILE A 120 -11.01 -6.62 -12.16
C ILE A 120 -11.51 -5.91 -13.41
N GLN A 121 -10.64 -5.28 -14.22
CA GLN A 121 -11.04 -4.56 -15.43
C GLN A 121 -11.38 -5.50 -16.59
N THR A 122 -10.81 -6.70 -16.62
CA THR A 122 -10.98 -7.66 -17.72
C THR A 122 -11.72 -8.93 -17.30
N ALA A 123 -11.71 -9.26 -16.01
CA ALA A 123 -12.39 -10.43 -15.46
C ALA A 123 -13.93 -10.29 -15.52
N SER A 124 -14.59 -11.43 -15.67
CA SER A 124 -16.04 -11.55 -15.56
C SER A 124 -16.51 -11.33 -14.12
N GLU A 125 -17.80 -11.05 -13.93
CA GLU A 125 -18.39 -10.90 -12.60
C GLU A 125 -18.14 -12.14 -11.71
N HIS A 126 -18.24 -13.35 -12.27
CA HIS A 126 -18.00 -14.59 -11.53
C HIS A 126 -16.56 -14.69 -11.01
N GLU A 127 -15.59 -14.37 -11.86
CA GLU A 127 -14.16 -14.38 -11.53
C GLU A 127 -13.81 -13.30 -10.49
N ILE A 128 -14.44 -12.12 -10.58
CA ILE A 128 -14.27 -11.07 -9.58
C ILE A 128 -14.82 -11.52 -8.22
N LYS A 129 -15.99 -12.16 -8.16
CA LYS A 129 -16.51 -12.71 -6.89
C LYS A 129 -15.55 -13.73 -6.29
N ALA A 130 -14.95 -14.60 -7.10
CA ALA A 130 -13.97 -15.58 -6.65
C ALA A 130 -12.69 -14.90 -6.12
N LEU A 131 -12.18 -13.88 -6.80
CA LEU A 131 -11.04 -13.07 -6.34
C LEU A 131 -11.34 -12.43 -4.98
N ILE A 132 -12.47 -11.73 -4.85
CA ILE A 132 -12.84 -11.05 -3.61
C ILE A 132 -13.03 -12.04 -2.47
N LYS A 133 -13.68 -13.18 -2.71
CA LYS A 133 -13.80 -14.25 -1.73
C LYS A 133 -12.43 -14.74 -1.25
N THR A 134 -11.49 -14.93 -2.18
CA THR A 134 -10.11 -15.35 -1.85
C THR A 134 -9.40 -14.28 -1.01
N ILE A 135 -9.55 -12.99 -1.33
CA ILE A 135 -8.99 -11.91 -0.51
C ILE A 135 -9.59 -11.95 0.90
N LEU A 136 -10.91 -12.13 1.05
CA LEU A 136 -11.56 -12.25 2.35
C LEU A 136 -11.00 -13.41 3.19
N HIS A 137 -10.67 -14.55 2.57
CA HIS A 137 -9.97 -15.64 3.24
C HIS A 137 -8.57 -15.24 3.72
N GLN A 138 -7.79 -14.53 2.90
CA GLN A 138 -6.46 -14.06 3.32
C GLN A 138 -6.56 -13.07 4.48
N LEU A 139 -7.53 -12.16 4.44
CA LEU A 139 -7.79 -11.23 5.53
C LEU A 139 -8.19 -11.98 6.81
N LEU A 140 -9.10 -12.96 6.73
CA LEU A 140 -9.53 -13.73 7.90
C LEU A 140 -8.36 -14.38 8.67
N LYS A 141 -7.33 -14.88 7.97
CA LYS A 141 -6.12 -15.43 8.61
C LYS A 141 -5.47 -14.44 9.59
N VAL A 142 -5.46 -13.15 9.24
CA VAL A 142 -4.90 -12.08 10.10
C VAL A 142 -5.70 -11.95 11.39
N TRP A 143 -7.04 -11.96 11.31
CA TRP A 143 -7.89 -11.87 12.51
C TRP A 143 -7.85 -13.14 13.35
N GLU A 144 -7.77 -14.31 12.73
CA GLU A 144 -7.57 -15.57 13.45
C GLU A 144 -6.23 -15.61 14.19
N PHE A 145 -5.17 -15.10 13.56
CA PHE A 145 -3.87 -14.92 14.22
C PHE A 145 -3.98 -13.98 15.41
N ASN A 146 -4.58 -12.80 15.21
CA ASN A 146 -4.76 -11.82 16.28
C ASN A 146 -5.57 -12.37 17.46
N ALA A 147 -6.58 -13.20 17.21
CA ALA A 147 -7.37 -13.83 18.28
C ALA A 147 -6.54 -14.76 19.18
N ARG A 148 -5.43 -15.32 18.68
CA ARG A 148 -4.52 -16.20 19.42
C ARG A 148 -3.37 -15.45 20.10
N GLU A 149 -2.86 -14.40 19.46
CA GLU A 149 -1.62 -13.73 19.88
C GLU A 149 -1.86 -12.48 20.74
N LYS A 150 -3.08 -11.93 20.75
CA LYS A 150 -3.40 -10.77 21.59
C LYS A 150 -3.31 -11.09 23.08
N PRO A 151 -2.86 -10.12 23.92
CA PRO A 151 -2.49 -8.74 23.55
C PRO A 151 -1.03 -8.59 23.12
N SER A 152 -0.24 -9.67 23.09
CA SER A 152 1.20 -9.60 22.86
C SER A 152 1.54 -9.06 21.48
N VAL A 153 0.78 -9.47 20.46
CA VAL A 153 0.95 -9.06 19.06
C VAL A 153 -0.42 -8.87 18.44
N GLU A 154 -0.57 -7.80 17.67
CA GLU A 154 -1.72 -7.55 16.81
C GLU A 154 -1.22 -7.06 15.46
N VAL A 155 -1.67 -7.68 14.36
CA VAL A 155 -1.29 -7.33 12.99
C VAL A 155 -2.51 -6.76 12.27
N ALA A 156 -2.32 -5.70 11.51
CA ALA A 156 -3.31 -5.18 10.58
C ALA A 156 -2.78 -5.31 9.15
N ILE A 157 -3.69 -5.24 8.18
CA ILE A 157 -3.36 -5.35 6.77
C ILE A 157 -4.28 -4.43 5.97
N ASP A 158 -3.73 -3.79 4.94
CA ASP A 158 -4.52 -3.02 3.99
C ASP A 158 -5.11 -3.96 2.94
N GLY A 159 -6.44 -4.12 2.95
CA GLY A 159 -7.17 -5.08 2.15
C GLY A 159 -7.42 -4.67 0.70
N GLN A 160 -7.00 -3.46 0.26
CA GLN A 160 -7.27 -2.96 -1.10
C GLN A 160 -6.98 -3.98 -2.20
N VAL A 161 -7.84 -4.03 -3.22
CA VAL A 161 -7.73 -4.98 -4.34
C VAL A 161 -6.40 -4.81 -5.10
N SER A 162 -5.88 -3.57 -5.20
CA SER A 162 -4.59 -3.26 -5.81
C SER A 162 -3.38 -3.80 -5.03
N ASN A 163 -3.55 -4.22 -3.78
CA ASN A 163 -2.48 -4.77 -2.96
C ASN A 163 -2.31 -6.28 -3.12
N TRP A 164 -3.14 -6.91 -3.96
CA TRP A 164 -3.09 -8.34 -4.25
C TRP A 164 -2.76 -8.59 -5.71
N ALA A 165 -2.00 -9.64 -5.97
CA ALA A 165 -1.75 -10.15 -7.31
C ALA A 165 -2.10 -11.63 -7.42
N VAL A 166 -2.69 -12.02 -8.55
CA VAL A 166 -2.92 -13.42 -8.90
C VAL A 166 -1.58 -14.08 -9.24
N LYS A 167 -1.25 -15.15 -8.53
CA LYS A 167 0.04 -15.83 -8.68
C LYS A 167 0.13 -16.61 -10.00
N ASP A 168 1.30 -16.53 -10.64
CA ASP A 168 1.81 -17.34 -11.76
C ASP A 168 0.83 -18.34 -12.37
N SER A 169 0.02 -17.88 -13.33
CA SER A 169 -0.82 -18.75 -14.16
C SER A 169 -0.60 -18.50 -15.64
N ALA A 170 -0.60 -19.58 -16.42
CA ALA A 170 -0.62 -19.51 -17.89
C ALA A 170 -1.84 -18.72 -18.40
N SER A 171 -2.91 -18.67 -17.59
CA SER A 171 -4.09 -17.85 -17.80
C SER A 171 -4.65 -17.41 -16.45
N ILE A 172 -4.59 -16.11 -16.15
CA ILE A 172 -5.20 -15.52 -14.94
C ILE A 172 -6.65 -15.96 -14.78
N MET A 173 -7.39 -16.06 -15.90
CA MET A 173 -8.80 -16.45 -15.91
C MET A 173 -9.00 -17.89 -15.45
N GLU A 174 -8.12 -18.82 -15.83
CA GLU A 174 -8.20 -20.22 -15.39
C GLU A 174 -7.98 -20.32 -13.87
N SER A 175 -7.04 -19.56 -13.31
CA SER A 175 -6.81 -19.55 -11.85
C SER A 175 -7.99 -19.00 -11.06
N LEU A 176 -8.68 -17.98 -11.59
CA LEU A 176 -9.89 -17.44 -10.97
C LEU A 176 -11.03 -18.48 -10.90
N GLN A 177 -11.01 -19.51 -11.75
CA GLN A 177 -12.04 -20.56 -11.79
C GLN A 177 -11.70 -21.77 -10.90
N GLU A 178 -10.42 -22.15 -10.80
CA GLU A 178 -9.99 -23.36 -10.06
C GLU A 178 -9.63 -23.09 -8.58
N GLY A 179 -9.46 -21.82 -8.20
CA GLY A 179 -8.96 -21.41 -6.89
C GLY A 179 -7.68 -20.61 -7.05
N VAL A 180 -7.62 -19.46 -6.40
CA VAL A 180 -6.60 -18.44 -6.68
C VAL A 180 -5.59 -18.39 -5.55
N ASP A 181 -4.32 -18.54 -5.90
CA ASP A 181 -3.24 -18.13 -5.00
C ASP A 181 -2.96 -16.64 -5.18
N LEU A 182 -2.85 -15.93 -4.06
CA LEU A 182 -2.63 -14.50 -4.03
C LEU A 182 -1.30 -14.15 -3.38
N VAL A 183 -0.65 -13.15 -3.96
CA VAL A 183 0.55 -12.53 -3.41
C VAL A 183 0.20 -11.12 -2.93
N TYR A 184 0.59 -10.77 -1.70
CA TYR A 184 0.39 -9.45 -1.12
C TYR A 184 1.58 -8.52 -1.37
N LEU A 185 1.31 -7.27 -1.77
CA LEU A 185 2.32 -6.35 -2.30
C LEU A 185 2.59 -5.14 -1.40
N ASP A 186 1.56 -4.48 -0.85
CA ASP A 186 1.80 -3.23 -0.12
C ASP A 186 2.18 -3.46 1.34
N THR A 187 3.47 -3.67 1.55
CA THR A 187 4.04 -3.87 2.89
C THR A 187 4.81 -2.64 3.42
N SER A 188 4.68 -1.51 2.72
CA SER A 188 5.40 -0.26 3.07
C SER A 188 4.76 0.53 4.21
N THR A 189 3.61 0.09 4.68
CA THR A 189 3.00 0.60 5.91
C THR A 189 2.93 -0.59 6.84
N PRO A 190 4.01 -0.91 7.58
CA PRO A 190 4.02 -2.08 8.45
C PRO A 190 3.11 -1.81 9.65
N LEU A 191 1.91 -2.40 9.61
CA LEU A 191 0.84 -2.18 10.58
C LEU A 191 0.82 -3.32 11.59
N PHE A 192 1.49 -3.13 12.73
CA PHE A 192 1.37 -4.06 13.83
C PHE A 192 1.68 -3.40 15.18
N ARG A 193 1.08 -3.97 16.21
CA ARG A 193 1.29 -3.60 17.61
C ARG A 193 1.97 -4.72 18.36
N GLU A 194 2.78 -4.32 19.33
CA GLU A 194 3.29 -5.24 20.34
C GLU A 194 2.93 -4.69 21.71
N ASN A 195 2.31 -5.55 22.53
CA ASN A 195 1.73 -5.16 23.81
C ASN A 195 0.87 -3.89 23.65
N GLU A 196 0.02 -3.89 22.62
CA GLU A 196 -0.90 -2.79 22.28
C GLU A 196 -0.24 -1.46 21.84
N VAL A 197 1.09 -1.44 21.66
CA VAL A 197 1.82 -0.26 21.17
C VAL A 197 2.09 -0.38 19.68
N GLU A 198 1.62 0.59 18.90
CA GLU A 198 1.92 0.72 17.45
C GLU A 198 3.42 0.86 17.22
N GLN A 199 3.98 0.01 16.35
CA GLN A 199 5.40 0.01 16.05
C GLN A 199 5.77 0.99 14.92
N LEU A 200 4.79 1.35 14.09
CA LEU A 200 4.95 2.31 13.02
C LEU A 200 5.07 3.75 13.55
N ASP A 201 6.14 4.45 13.15
CA ASP A 201 6.23 5.90 13.36
C ASP A 201 5.40 6.65 12.31
N VAL A 202 4.13 6.91 12.67
CA VAL A 202 3.17 7.55 11.76
C VAL A 202 3.54 8.98 11.38
N GLU A 203 4.39 9.66 12.17
CA GLU A 203 4.77 11.04 11.89
C GLU A 203 5.59 11.16 10.60
N LEU A 204 6.30 10.09 10.24
CA LEU A 204 7.06 10.02 8.99
C LEU A 204 6.16 10.30 7.79
N PHE A 205 4.94 9.77 7.78
CA PHE A 205 3.97 9.93 6.69
C PHE A 205 3.34 11.31 6.61
N LEU A 206 3.53 12.16 7.63
CA LEU A 206 3.04 13.55 7.61
C LEU A 206 4.09 14.52 7.05
N ARG A 207 5.34 14.10 6.91
CA ARG A 207 6.44 14.91 6.36
C ARG A 207 6.21 15.50 4.96
N PRO A 208 5.48 14.84 4.04
CA PRO A 208 5.08 15.44 2.77
C PRO A 208 4.20 16.68 2.88
N THR A 209 3.69 17.04 4.07
CA THR A 209 2.81 18.22 4.29
C THR A 209 3.54 19.39 4.97
N PRO A 210 3.00 20.63 4.90
CA PRO A 210 3.61 21.79 5.54
C PRO A 210 3.70 21.61 7.07
N PRO A 211 4.79 22.06 7.73
CA PRO A 211 5.02 21.79 9.16
C PRO A 211 3.85 22.16 10.09
N GLY A 212 3.19 23.30 9.87
CA GLY A 212 2.06 23.74 10.71
C GLY A 212 0.81 22.86 10.59
N VAL A 213 0.63 22.16 9.46
CA VAL A 213 -0.51 21.26 9.22
C VAL A 213 -0.29 19.89 9.86
N ARG A 214 0.97 19.49 10.06
CA ARG A 214 1.33 18.16 10.60
C ARG A 214 0.75 17.90 11.98
N TYR A 215 0.73 18.91 12.86
CA TYR A 215 0.15 18.75 14.20
C TYR A 215 -1.35 18.46 14.14
N ILE A 216 -2.07 19.16 13.26
CA ILE A 216 -3.51 18.96 13.05
C ILE A 216 -3.73 17.56 12.48
N LEU A 217 -3.01 17.21 11.41
CA LEU A 217 -3.12 15.89 10.78
C LEU A 217 -2.76 14.78 11.76
N LYS A 218 -1.70 14.90 12.57
CA LYS A 218 -1.28 13.88 13.54
C LYS A 218 -2.43 13.47 14.46
N LYS A 219 -3.21 14.44 14.94
CA LYS A 219 -4.37 14.17 15.80
C LYS A 219 -5.47 13.38 15.08
N PHE A 220 -5.67 13.60 13.79
CA PHE A 220 -6.64 12.86 12.97
C PHE A 220 -6.08 11.54 12.40
N TYR A 221 -4.77 11.47 12.15
CA TYR A 221 -4.12 10.37 11.42
C TYR A 221 -3.95 9.11 12.29
N LEU A 222 -3.63 9.29 13.57
CA LEU A 222 -3.37 8.18 14.49
C LEU A 222 -4.66 7.44 14.87
N ASP A 223 -5.69 8.18 15.27
CA ASP A 223 -6.89 7.56 15.85
C ASP A 223 -7.88 7.04 14.80
N ASP A 224 -8.00 7.71 13.64
CA ASP A 224 -9.02 7.35 12.65
C ASP A 224 -8.46 6.56 11.46
N ILE A 225 -7.27 6.92 10.94
CA ILE A 225 -6.75 6.33 9.69
C ILE A 225 -6.00 5.03 9.95
N VAL A 226 -5.10 4.97 10.93
CA VAL A 226 -4.32 3.75 11.19
C VAL A 226 -5.18 2.68 11.87
N ASN A 227 -6.02 3.08 12.83
CA ASN A 227 -6.86 2.13 13.57
C ASN A 227 -7.90 1.43 12.70
N ARG A 228 -8.31 2.01 11.55
CA ARG A 228 -9.28 1.38 10.64
C ARG A 228 -8.77 0.05 10.08
N TYR A 229 -7.46 -0.12 9.92
CA TYR A 229 -6.87 -1.34 9.39
C TYR A 229 -6.88 -2.50 10.40
N TYR A 230 -7.09 -2.20 11.69
CA TYR A 230 -7.24 -3.21 12.75
C TYR A 230 -8.70 -3.67 12.93
N ASP A 231 -9.65 -2.99 12.27
CA ASP A 231 -11.07 -3.34 12.29
C ASP A 231 -11.42 -4.15 11.03
N PHE A 232 -11.75 -5.44 11.23
CA PHE A 232 -12.01 -6.34 10.10
C PHE A 232 -13.13 -5.84 9.21
N ARG A 233 -14.20 -5.33 9.82
CA ARG A 233 -15.38 -4.87 9.11
C ARG A 233 -15.03 -3.66 8.25
N LYS A 234 -14.24 -2.72 8.76
CA LYS A 234 -13.78 -1.55 8.01
C LYS A 234 -12.85 -1.93 6.85
N VAL A 235 -11.97 -2.91 7.04
CA VAL A 235 -11.12 -3.41 5.95
C VAL A 235 -11.95 -4.05 4.84
N ILE A 236 -13.02 -4.77 5.16
CA ILE A 236 -13.94 -5.32 4.14
C ILE A 236 -14.72 -4.20 3.44
N ILE A 237 -15.21 -3.20 4.19
CA ILE A 237 -15.86 -2.02 3.60
C ILE A 237 -14.91 -1.35 2.60
N ASP A 238 -13.66 -1.10 2.99
CA ASP A 238 -12.64 -0.48 2.14
C ASP A 238 -12.40 -1.30 0.86
N LEU A 239 -12.23 -2.61 0.99
CA LEU A 239 -12.07 -3.53 -0.14
C LEU A 239 -13.23 -3.41 -1.14
N VAL A 240 -14.48 -3.37 -0.68
CA VAL A 240 -15.63 -3.20 -1.57
C VAL A 240 -15.69 -1.79 -2.14
N ALA A 241 -15.38 -0.77 -1.35
CA ALA A 241 -15.34 0.64 -1.76
C ALA A 241 -14.30 0.91 -2.86
N ASN A 242 -13.27 0.06 -3.00
CA ASN A 242 -12.32 0.13 -4.11
C ASN A 242 -13.03 0.09 -5.47
N PHE A 243 -14.19 -0.57 -5.60
CA PHE A 243 -14.89 -0.66 -6.88
C PHE A 243 -15.51 0.67 -7.33
N PHE A 244 -15.76 1.61 -6.42
CA PHE A 244 -16.05 2.99 -6.81
C PHE A 244 -14.80 3.68 -7.38
N LYS A 245 -13.67 3.57 -6.67
CA LYS A 245 -12.37 4.13 -7.09
C LYS A 245 -11.91 3.58 -8.45
N GLU A 246 -12.14 2.29 -8.69
CA GLU A 246 -11.73 1.59 -9.91
C GLU A 246 -12.78 1.66 -11.03
N GLN A 247 -13.78 2.56 -10.90
CA GLN A 247 -14.81 2.85 -11.91
C GLN A 247 -15.69 1.65 -12.29
N ARG A 248 -16.02 0.81 -11.30
CA ARG A 248 -16.90 -0.37 -11.43
C ARG A 248 -18.03 -0.35 -10.38
N PRO A 249 -18.78 0.76 -10.23
CA PRO A 249 -19.82 0.87 -9.20
C PRO A 249 -20.95 -0.15 -9.36
N GLU A 250 -21.17 -0.67 -10.57
CA GLU A 250 -22.18 -1.69 -10.85
C GLU A 250 -21.93 -3.02 -10.12
N LEU A 251 -20.70 -3.28 -9.68
CA LEU A 251 -20.34 -4.48 -8.93
C LEU A 251 -20.51 -4.33 -7.41
N VAL A 252 -20.68 -3.11 -6.89
CA VAL A 252 -20.67 -2.87 -5.44
C VAL A 252 -21.76 -3.68 -4.73
N SER A 253 -23.00 -3.64 -5.23
CA SER A 253 -24.13 -4.37 -4.63
C SER A 253 -23.86 -5.86 -4.53
N VAL A 254 -23.34 -6.47 -5.59
CA VAL A 254 -23.11 -7.93 -5.61
C VAL A 254 -21.90 -8.33 -4.75
N LEU A 255 -20.92 -7.46 -4.59
CA LEU A 255 -19.77 -7.71 -3.72
C LEU A 255 -20.13 -7.54 -2.23
N ILE A 256 -21.10 -6.69 -1.91
CA ILE A 256 -21.69 -6.62 -0.56
C ILE A 256 -22.38 -7.95 -0.21
N GLU A 257 -23.12 -8.55 -1.16
CA GLU A 257 -23.71 -9.88 -0.97
C GLU A 257 -22.64 -10.92 -0.68
N VAL A 258 -21.57 -10.98 -1.49
CA VAL A 258 -20.43 -11.89 -1.27
C VAL A 258 -19.79 -11.68 0.11
N ALA A 259 -19.55 -10.43 0.51
CA ALA A 259 -18.97 -10.11 1.81
C ALA A 259 -19.89 -10.53 2.98
N ASN A 260 -21.19 -10.28 2.86
CA ASN A 260 -22.17 -10.63 3.90
C ASN A 260 -22.39 -12.14 4.03
N ASP A 261 -22.41 -12.85 2.90
CA ASP A 261 -22.44 -14.31 2.88
C ASP A 261 -21.20 -14.87 3.57
N PHE A 262 -20.01 -14.35 3.25
CA PHE A 262 -18.77 -14.73 3.92
C PHE A 262 -18.79 -14.46 5.43
N LEU A 263 -19.25 -13.27 5.85
CA LEU A 263 -19.36 -12.89 7.26
C LEU A 263 -20.33 -13.77 8.04
N SER A 264 -21.46 -14.14 7.44
CA SER A 264 -22.50 -14.95 8.09
C SER A 264 -22.21 -16.46 8.11
N SER A 265 -21.31 -16.93 7.25
CA SER A 265 -20.94 -18.34 7.13
C SER A 265 -19.53 -18.63 7.66
N GLU A 266 -18.51 -18.19 6.94
CA GLU A 266 -17.10 -18.57 7.15
C GLU A 266 -16.46 -17.76 8.28
N ALA A 267 -16.75 -16.46 8.38
CA ALA A 267 -16.27 -15.59 9.46
C ALA A 267 -17.29 -15.42 10.60
N ARG A 268 -18.27 -16.32 10.72
CA ARG A 268 -19.37 -16.24 11.69
C ARG A 268 -18.90 -16.09 13.14
N ALA A 269 -17.77 -16.69 13.48
CA ALA A 269 -17.18 -16.63 14.83
C ALA A 269 -16.83 -15.19 15.27
N LEU A 270 -16.60 -14.28 14.32
CA LEU A 270 -16.29 -12.87 14.60
C LEU A 270 -17.54 -12.03 14.89
N ASN A 271 -18.75 -12.57 14.67
CA ASN A 271 -20.03 -11.93 14.96
C ASN A 271 -20.15 -10.50 14.42
N ILE A 272 -19.70 -10.30 13.17
CA ILE A 272 -19.71 -9.00 12.50
C ILE A 272 -21.08 -8.76 11.87
N ILE A 273 -21.59 -7.54 12.07
CA ILE A 273 -22.87 -7.10 11.52
C ILE A 273 -22.74 -6.95 9.99
N PRO A 274 -23.76 -7.36 9.20
CA PRO A 274 -23.76 -7.20 7.76
C PRO A 274 -23.49 -5.77 7.29
N ILE A 275 -22.80 -5.67 6.15
CA ILE A 275 -22.42 -4.46 5.44
C ILE A 275 -23.57 -3.99 4.56
N THR A 276 -23.79 -2.69 4.51
CA THR A 276 -24.80 -2.05 3.65
C THR A 276 -24.16 -1.22 2.54
N TYR A 277 -24.93 -0.97 1.48
CA TYR A 277 -24.47 -0.12 0.37
C TYR A 277 -24.16 1.30 0.83
N GLU A 278 -25.02 1.89 1.67
CA GLU A 278 -24.85 3.25 2.20
C GLU A 278 -23.53 3.38 2.96
N GLU A 279 -23.17 2.42 3.82
CA GLU A 279 -21.90 2.43 4.54
C GLU A 279 -20.69 2.38 3.60
N VAL A 280 -20.75 1.58 2.53
CA VAL A 280 -19.65 1.49 1.54
C VAL A 280 -19.52 2.77 0.74
N GLU A 281 -20.65 3.34 0.30
CA GLU A 281 -20.66 4.58 -0.46
C GLU A 281 -20.19 5.77 0.37
N ASP A 282 -20.65 5.89 1.61
CA ASP A 282 -20.24 6.97 2.52
C ASP A 282 -18.78 6.84 2.89
N TYR A 283 -18.30 5.63 3.18
CA TYR A 283 -16.88 5.38 3.38
C TYR A 283 -16.05 5.83 2.17
N TYR A 284 -16.47 5.47 0.94
CA TYR A 284 -15.77 5.89 -0.28
C TYR A 284 -15.71 7.42 -0.40
N LYS A 285 -16.83 8.12 -0.18
CA LYS A 285 -16.89 9.59 -0.26
C LYS A 285 -15.95 10.23 0.77
N ASP A 286 -15.94 9.72 1.99
CA ASP A 286 -15.12 10.24 3.08
C ASP A 286 -13.62 9.99 2.83
N ASP A 287 -13.24 8.78 2.43
CA ASP A 287 -11.87 8.42 2.08
C ASP A 287 -11.37 9.26 0.89
N ALA A 288 -12.18 9.36 -0.17
CA ALA A 288 -11.88 10.23 -1.31
C ALA A 288 -11.70 11.69 -0.86
N SER A 289 -12.61 12.24 -0.06
CA SER A 289 -12.48 13.63 0.41
C SER A 289 -11.17 13.86 1.18
N THR A 290 -10.80 12.91 2.05
CA THR A 290 -9.60 12.93 2.88
C THR A 290 -8.33 12.92 2.03
N TRP A 291 -8.21 11.98 1.09
CA TRP A 291 -7.04 11.90 0.23
C TRP A 291 -6.93 13.08 -0.74
N LYS A 292 -8.05 13.66 -1.17
CA LYS A 292 -8.05 14.87 -2.01
C LYS A 292 -7.51 16.05 -1.23
N LEU A 293 -7.90 16.20 0.03
CA LEU A 293 -7.38 17.23 0.92
C LEU A 293 -5.88 17.03 1.18
N TYR A 294 -5.47 15.81 1.51
CA TYR A 294 -4.07 15.46 1.76
C TYR A 294 -3.17 15.76 0.55
N LEU A 295 -3.60 15.37 -0.66
CA LEU A 295 -2.87 15.66 -1.90
C LEU A 295 -2.77 17.17 -2.17
N ARG A 296 -3.82 17.95 -1.90
CA ARG A 296 -3.78 19.42 -2.00
C ARG A 296 -2.74 20.00 -1.05
N MET A 297 -2.66 19.51 0.18
CA MET A 297 -1.65 19.96 1.16
C MET A 297 -0.22 19.62 0.71
N ARG A 298 0.01 18.43 0.12
CA ARG A 298 1.29 18.04 -0.48
C ARG A 298 1.67 18.95 -1.65
N ARG A 299 0.72 19.28 -2.53
CA ARG A 299 0.95 20.19 -3.66
C ARG A 299 1.28 21.61 -3.20
N LEU A 300 0.58 22.11 -2.18
CA LEU A 300 0.88 23.40 -1.56
C LEU A 300 2.28 23.40 -0.93
N HIS A 301 2.64 22.34 -0.20
CA HIS A 301 3.98 22.20 0.39
C HIS A 301 5.06 22.21 -0.69
N ARG A 302 4.87 21.48 -1.80
CA ARG A 302 5.77 21.49 -2.95
C ARG A 302 5.92 22.90 -3.54
N PHE A 303 4.82 23.63 -3.68
CA PHE A 303 4.86 25.02 -4.17
C PHE A 303 5.66 25.92 -3.23
N ILE A 304 5.37 25.90 -1.92
CA ILE A 304 6.09 26.70 -0.93
C ILE A 304 7.59 26.37 -0.95
N ARG A 305 7.95 25.08 -0.89
CA ARG A 305 9.35 24.62 -0.91
C ARG A 305 10.07 25.05 -2.18
N ARG A 306 9.51 24.77 -3.36
CA ARG A 306 10.21 25.01 -4.64
C ARG A 306 10.16 26.48 -5.10
N LYS A 307 9.03 27.17 -4.94
CA LYS A 307 8.82 28.51 -5.52
C LYS A 307 9.10 29.64 -4.53
N LEU A 308 8.71 29.50 -3.26
CA LEU A 308 8.94 30.54 -2.25
C LEU A 308 10.30 30.39 -1.56
N LEU A 309 10.62 29.17 -1.10
CA LEU A 309 11.85 28.90 -0.35
C LEU A 309 13.03 28.48 -1.22
N ARG A 310 12.79 28.14 -2.49
CA ARG A 310 13.79 27.60 -3.45
C ARG A 310 14.58 26.41 -2.90
N ARG A 311 13.89 25.54 -2.13
CA ARG A 311 14.43 24.31 -1.55
C ARG A 311 13.96 23.08 -2.32
N TYR A 312 14.75 22.01 -2.24
CA TYR A 312 14.40 20.69 -2.74
C TYR A 312 13.12 20.17 -2.07
N TYR A 313 12.31 19.44 -2.84
CA TYR A 313 11.11 18.78 -2.38
C TYR A 313 11.15 17.34 -2.87
N ALA A 314 11.40 16.41 -1.95
CA ALA A 314 11.77 15.04 -2.27
C ALA A 314 10.61 14.17 -2.78
N TYR A 315 9.36 14.59 -2.60
CA TYR A 315 8.22 13.71 -2.84
C TYR A 315 7.71 13.84 -4.28
N ILE A 316 7.57 12.68 -4.93
CA ILE A 316 6.85 12.55 -6.19
C ILE A 316 5.35 12.58 -5.86
N LEU A 317 4.58 13.38 -6.61
CA LEU A 317 3.14 13.53 -6.41
C LEU A 317 2.41 13.09 -7.68
N PRO A 318 1.26 12.39 -7.56
CA PRO A 318 0.46 12.05 -8.71
C PRO A 318 -0.06 13.30 -9.44
N GLY A 319 -0.25 13.12 -10.76
CA GLY A 319 -0.92 14.07 -11.64
C GLY A 319 -2.42 14.16 -11.36
N GLU A 320 -3.23 14.37 -12.39
CA GLU A 320 -4.68 14.29 -12.25
C GLU A 320 -5.10 12.85 -11.97
N ILE A 321 -6.02 12.67 -11.02
CA ILE A 321 -6.56 11.37 -10.61
C ILE A 321 -8.04 11.39 -10.98
N GLN A 322 -8.46 10.45 -11.82
CA GLN A 322 -9.88 10.16 -12.01
C GLN A 322 -10.36 9.34 -10.81
N ARG A 323 -11.48 9.75 -10.24
CA ARG A 323 -12.12 9.13 -9.07
C ARG A 323 -13.60 9.05 -9.30
#